data_AF-A0A165V323-F1
#
_entry.id   AF-A0A165V323-F1
#
_cell.length_a   1.000
_cell.length_b   1.000
_cell.length_c   1.000
_cell.angle_alpha   90.00
_cell.angle_beta   90.00
_cell.angle_gamma   90.00
#
_symmetry.space_group_name_H-M   'P 1'
#
loop_
_entity.id
_entity.type
_entity.pdbx_description
1 polymer ?
#
loop_
_entity_poly.entity_id
_entity_poly.type
_entity_poly.pdbx_seq_one_letter_code
_entity_poly.pdbx_strand_id
1 'polypeptide(L)' 'MPPDRPPNSPSTSSPRAAPKPRLTPAQAIVKAWRSQSSSSQNKWREADAKARAQFSDPKPQRGREPKAKM' A
#
# COMPACT_ATOMS: atom_id res chain seq x y z
N MET A 1 38.99 -51.83 -13.64
CA MET A 1 37.88 -51.13 -12.97
C MET A 1 37.96 -49.65 -13.35
N PRO A 2 37.15 -49.14 -14.28
CA PRO A 2 37.07 -47.70 -14.51
C PRO A 2 36.16 -47.07 -13.44
N PRO A 3 36.46 -45.87 -12.90
CA PRO A 3 35.48 -45.15 -12.11
C PRO A 3 34.47 -44.47 -13.03
N ASP A 4 33.20 -44.83 -12.84
CA ASP A 4 32.02 -44.19 -13.43
C ASP A 4 32.04 -42.68 -13.18
N ARG A 5 32.27 -41.90 -14.23
CA ARG A 5 32.09 -40.45 -14.22
C ARG A 5 30.65 -40.18 -14.69
N PRO A 6 29.75 -39.62 -13.86
CA PRO A 6 28.41 -39.31 -14.32
C PRO A 6 28.48 -38.20 -15.39
N PRO A 7 27.68 -38.31 -16.47
CA PRO A 7 27.66 -37.33 -17.54
C PRO A 7 27.01 -36.05 -17.04
N ASN A 8 27.59 -34.91 -17.45
CA ASN A 8 27.07 -33.55 -17.36
C ASN A 8 25.58 -33.47 -17.02
N SER A 9 25.26 -33.18 -15.74
CA SER A 9 23.97 -32.59 -15.41
C SER A 9 23.87 -31.29 -16.22
N PRO A 10 22.83 -31.10 -17.06
CA PRO A 10 22.57 -29.78 -17.60
C PRO A 10 22.21 -28.91 -16.40
N SER A 11 23.10 -28.00 -16.02
CA SER A 11 22.71 -26.89 -15.15
C SER A 11 21.58 -26.18 -15.87
N THR A 12 20.35 -26.41 -15.39
CA THR A 12 19.16 -25.69 -15.82
C THR A 12 19.39 -24.24 -15.45
N SER A 13 20.05 -23.48 -16.34
CA SER A 13 20.13 -22.03 -16.25
C SER A 13 18.72 -21.54 -16.53
N SER A 14 17.88 -21.59 -15.49
CA SER A 14 16.59 -20.93 -15.50
C SER A 14 16.85 -19.49 -15.92
N PRO A 15 16.22 -18.98 -16.99
CA PRO A 15 16.44 -17.61 -17.42
C PRO A 15 16.08 -16.72 -16.23
N ARG A 16 17.10 -16.12 -15.62
CA ARG A 16 16.96 -15.22 -14.47
C ARG A 16 15.98 -14.15 -14.90
N ALA A 17 14.73 -14.23 -14.40
CA ALA A 17 13.68 -13.30 -14.77
C ALA A 17 14.22 -11.89 -14.54
N ALA A 18 14.24 -11.09 -15.61
CA ALA A 18 14.66 -9.69 -15.51
C ALA A 18 13.86 -9.04 -14.36
N PRO A 19 14.51 -8.29 -13.46
CA PRO A 19 13.79 -7.66 -12.36
C PRO A 19 12.71 -6.76 -12.96
N LYS A 20 11.44 -7.17 -12.78
CA LYS A 20 10.30 -6.36 -13.21
C LYS A 20 10.49 -4.96 -12.62
N PRO A 21 10.27 -3.88 -13.39
CA PRO A 21 10.36 -2.53 -12.85
C PRO A 21 9.41 -2.45 -11.64
N ARG A 22 10.01 -2.36 -10.45
CA ARG A 22 9.27 -2.32 -9.20
C ARG A 22 8.62 -0.95 -9.16
N LEU A 23 7.31 -0.90 -9.38
CA LEU A 23 6.55 0.32 -9.15
C LEU A 23 6.89 0.84 -7.76
N THR A 24 7.09 2.15 -7.62
CA THR A 24 7.19 2.73 -6.29
C THR A 24 5.86 2.51 -5.56
N PRO A 25 5.85 2.48 -4.22
CA PRO A 25 4.60 2.32 -3.46
C PRO A 25 3.50 3.30 -3.90
N ALA A 26 3.85 4.57 -4.14
CA ALA A 26 2.93 5.58 -4.65
C ALA A 26 2.36 5.21 -6.04
N GLN A 27 3.21 4.75 -6.96
CA GLN A 27 2.77 4.31 -8.29
C GLN A 27 1.88 3.07 -8.23
N ALA A 28 2.17 2.13 -7.31
CA ALA A 28 1.35 0.95 -7.10
C ALA A 28 -0.05 1.32 -6.59
N ILE A 29 -0.14 2.27 -5.66
CA ILE A 29 -1.42 2.79 -5.14
C ILE A 29 -2.21 3.47 -6.26
N VAL A 30 -1.58 4.36 -7.04
CA VAL A 30 -2.25 5.04 -8.16
C VAL A 30 -2.77 4.03 -9.18
N LYS A 31 -1.97 3.02 -9.50
CA LYS A 31 -2.38 1.94 -10.41
C LYS A 31 -3.57 1.16 -9.86
N ALA A 32 -3.51 0.75 -8.59
CA ALA A 32 -4.59 0.01 -7.94
C ALA A 32 -5.89 0.82 -7.85
N TRP A 33 -5.77 2.12 -7.57
CA TRP A 33 -6.91 3.03 -7.54
C TRP A 33 -7.56 3.15 -8.92
N ARG A 34 -6.76 3.36 -9.97
CA ARG A 34 -7.26 3.48 -11.35
C ARG A 34 -7.88 2.19 -11.89
N SER A 35 -7.44 1.02 -11.41
CA SER A 35 -8.03 -0.27 -11.80
C SER A 35 -9.36 -0.59 -11.09
N GLN A 36 -9.73 0.13 -10.03
CA GLN A 36 -11.01 -0.08 -9.36
C GLN A 36 -12.18 0.49 -10.18
N SER A 37 -13.37 -0.11 -10.00
CA SER A 37 -14.61 0.39 -10.59
C SER A 37 -15.02 1.75 -10.01
N SER A 38 -15.78 2.52 -10.78
CA SER A 38 -16.33 3.82 -10.36
C SER A 38 -17.20 3.72 -9.10
N SER A 39 -17.99 2.65 -8.97
CA SER A 39 -18.81 2.39 -7.78
C SER A 39 -17.95 2.25 -6.51
N SER A 40 -16.86 1.49 -6.57
CA SER A 40 -15.95 1.33 -5.44
C SER A 40 -15.23 2.65 -5.11
N GLN A 41 -14.80 3.40 -6.12
CA GLN A 41 -14.18 4.71 -5.90
C GLN A 41 -15.13 5.70 -5.24
N ASN A 42 -16.43 5.69 -5.59
CA ASN A 42 -17.43 6.56 -4.99
C ASN A 42 -17.62 6.29 -3.49
N LYS A 43 -17.64 5.02 -3.08
CA LYS A 43 -17.70 4.65 -1.64
C LYS A 43 -16.55 5.25 -0.84
N TRP A 44 -15.34 5.21 -1.41
CA TRP A 44 -14.16 5.81 -0.78
C TRP A 44 -14.24 7.34 -0.72
N ARG A 45 -14.81 8.00 -1.75
CA ARG A 45 -15.05 9.45 -1.74
C ARG A 45 -16.08 9.86 -0.68
N GLU A 46 -17.17 9.11 -0.54
CA GLU A 46 -18.18 9.36 0.50
C GLU A 46 -17.58 9.19 1.91
N ALA A 47 -16.76 8.15 2.11
CA ALA A 47 -16.05 7.94 3.36
C ALA A 47 -15.06 9.08 3.67
N ASP A 48 -14.30 9.56 2.67
CA ASP A 48 -13.41 10.71 2.81
C ASP A 48 -14.19 11.98 3.17
N ALA A 49 -15.30 12.26 2.48
CA ALA A 49 -16.16 13.40 2.78
C ALA A 49 -16.71 13.34 4.21
N LYS A 50 -17.16 12.16 4.67
CA LYS A 50 -17.64 11.96 6.04
C LYS A 50 -16.53 12.16 7.07
N ALA A 51 -15.34 11.62 6.83
CA ALA A 51 -14.19 11.82 7.72
C ALA A 51 -13.82 13.30 7.80
N ARG A 52 -13.78 14.00 6.66
CA ARG A 52 -13.50 15.44 6.63
C ARG A 52 -14.57 16.22 7.38
N ALA A 53 -15.84 15.90 7.25
CA ALA A 53 -16.89 16.55 8.04
C ALA A 53 -16.68 16.35 9.56
N GLN A 54 -16.22 15.17 10.00
CA GLN A 54 -15.97 14.89 11.42
C GLN A 54 -14.72 15.57 12.00
N PHE A 55 -13.73 15.86 11.17
CA PHE A 55 -12.43 16.37 11.62
C PHE A 55 -12.10 17.80 11.14
N SER A 56 -12.87 18.36 10.21
CA SER A 56 -12.71 19.75 9.74
C SER A 56 -13.46 20.75 10.62
N ASP A 57 -14.41 20.30 11.44
CA ASP A 57 -14.93 21.14 12.51
C ASP A 57 -13.82 21.33 13.56
N PRO A 58 -13.40 22.57 13.86
CA PRO A 58 -12.52 22.81 14.99
C PRO A 58 -13.26 22.33 16.23
N LYS A 59 -12.87 21.17 16.74
CA LYS A 59 -13.37 20.65 18.02
C LYS A 59 -13.31 21.80 19.02
N PRO A 60 -14.43 22.23 19.63
CA PRO A 60 -14.36 23.21 20.71
C PRO A 60 -13.41 22.62 21.75
N GLN A 61 -12.33 23.35 22.06
CA GLN A 61 -11.33 22.95 23.04
C GLN A 61 -12.05 22.73 24.39
N ARG A 62 -12.49 21.49 24.65
CA ARG A 62 -12.84 21.08 26.01
C ARG A 62 -11.54 21.09 26.81
N GLY A 63 -11.33 22.14 27.60
CA GLY A 63 -10.30 22.13 28.64
C GLY A 63 -9.42 23.37 28.69
N ARG A 64 -10.00 24.54 28.93
CA ARG A 64 -9.37 25.54 29.81
C ARG A 64 -10.41 26.00 30.81
N GLU A 65 -10.64 25.17 31.83
CA GLU A 65 -11.24 25.62 33.09
C GLU A 65 -10.24 26.58 33.76
N PRO A 66 -10.57 27.86 34.00
CA PRO A 66 -9.75 28.70 34.86
C PRO A 66 -9.94 28.22 36.31
N LYS A 67 -8.88 27.66 36.92
CA LYS A 67 -8.85 27.47 38.38
C LYS A 67 -8.91 28.83 39.06
N ALA A 68 -10.10 29.29 39.42
CA ALA A 68 -10.28 30.27 40.48
C ALA A 68 -9.99 29.56 41.82
N LYS A 69 -8.88 29.96 42.46
CA LYS A 69 -8.61 29.61 43.87
C LYS A 69 -9.34 30.64 44.74
N MET A 70 -10.34 30.19 45.49
CA MET A 70 -10.71 30.78 46.78
C MET A 70 -9.70 30.33 47.85
#